data_AF-A0A2I1RH07-F1
#
_entry.id   AF-A0A2I1RH07-F1
#
_cell.length_a   1.000
_cell.length_b   1.000
_cell.length_c   1.000
_cell.angle_alpha   90.00
_cell.angle_beta   90.00
_cell.angle_gamma   90.00
#
_symmetry.space_group_name_H-M   'P 1'
#
loop_
_entity.id
_entity.type
_entity.pdbx_description
1 polymer ?
#
loop_
_entity_poly.entity_id
_entity_poly.type
_entity_poly.pdbx_seq_one_letter_code
_entity_poly.pdbx_strand_id
1 'polypeptide(L)'
;MNITQSKSLCHQFAITSCAISALCFVNPVQAATTLPKSPWQSHASLKSSQVSPIYQQQWRQSDYKYCPILAIANHSSINIKTAQPRAANFSGGFAVAYDLKNFKGRPLRSAYGVANAGTTSKRDLYQGWAYRKNYADGSYVTLGREGNNPQGKMLAYLVLNNGCFYNIWSQLSSEHLQKMIAHLRYVN
;
A
#
# COMPACT_ATOMS: atom_id res chain seq x y z
N MET A 1 -4.73 60.11 -46.02
CA MET A 1 -5.50 61.23 -46.61
C MET A 1 -6.92 60.75 -46.87
N ASN A 2 -7.87 61.66 -46.63
CA ASN A 2 -9.33 61.59 -46.78
C ASN A 2 -10.18 60.95 -45.66
N ILE A 3 -10.79 61.91 -44.97
CA ILE A 3 -11.93 61.93 -44.07
C ILE A 3 -13.21 61.65 -44.85
N THR A 4 -14.12 60.87 -44.29
CA THR A 4 -15.56 61.20 -44.41
C THR A 4 -16.28 60.83 -43.12
N GLN A 5 -16.74 61.86 -42.41
CA GLN A 5 -17.71 61.77 -41.32
C GLN A 5 -19.10 61.48 -41.88
N SER A 6 -19.93 60.76 -41.12
CA SER A 6 -21.36 61.04 -41.10
C SER A 6 -21.88 60.88 -39.67
N LYS A 7 -22.46 61.97 -39.15
CA LYS A 7 -23.13 62.08 -37.87
C LYS A 7 -24.60 61.71 -38.07
N SER A 8 -25.20 60.98 -37.14
CA SER A 8 -26.60 61.21 -36.80
C SER A 8 -26.85 60.92 -35.33
N LEU A 9 -27.32 61.94 -34.63
CA LEU A 9 -27.82 61.92 -33.26
C LEU A 9 -29.09 61.08 -33.19
N CYS A 10 -29.27 60.31 -32.12
CA CYS A 10 -30.57 60.23 -31.47
C CYS A 10 -30.50 59.73 -30.02
N HIS A 11 -30.83 60.65 -29.12
CA HIS A 11 -31.66 60.47 -27.91
C HIS A 11 -31.15 59.61 -26.74
N GLN A 12 -31.05 60.34 -25.62
CA GLN A 12 -30.94 59.88 -24.24
C GLN A 12 -32.01 58.84 -23.89
N PHE A 13 -31.60 57.76 -23.24
CA PHE A 13 -32.35 57.17 -22.14
C PHE A 13 -31.37 56.78 -21.04
N ALA A 14 -31.44 57.49 -19.93
CA ALA A 14 -30.81 57.10 -18.69
C ALA A 14 -31.51 55.85 -18.16
N ILE A 15 -30.75 54.76 -18.00
CA ILE A 15 -31.17 53.62 -17.18
C ILE A 15 -30.03 53.34 -16.21
N THR A 16 -30.17 53.87 -15.01
CA THR A 16 -29.34 53.54 -13.86
C THR A 16 -29.61 52.08 -13.49
N SER A 17 -28.75 51.17 -13.94
CA SER A 17 -28.82 49.75 -13.57
C SER A 17 -27.81 49.48 -12.45
N CYS A 18 -28.31 49.36 -11.21
CA CYS A 18 -27.54 48.84 -10.09
C CYS A 18 -27.31 47.33 -10.30
N ALA A 19 -26.20 46.97 -10.92
CA ALA A 19 -25.74 45.59 -10.94
C ALA A 19 -25.14 45.25 -9.56
N ILE A 20 -25.97 44.69 -8.66
CA ILE A 20 -25.47 44.01 -7.47
C ILE A 20 -24.84 42.70 -7.96
N SER A 21 -23.53 42.75 -8.21
CA SER A 21 -22.71 41.56 -8.39
C SER A 21 -22.64 40.82 -7.05
N ALA A 22 -23.60 39.93 -6.80
CA ALA A 22 -23.45 38.91 -5.78
C ALA A 22 -22.37 37.94 -6.27
N LEU A 23 -21.11 38.24 -5.92
CA LEU A 23 -20.01 37.29 -5.96
C LEU A 23 -20.38 36.13 -5.04
N CYS A 24 -20.94 35.07 -5.62
CA CYS A 24 -20.99 33.77 -4.98
C CYS A 24 -19.55 33.28 -4.80
N PHE A 25 -18.93 33.64 -3.68
CA PHE A 25 -17.73 32.98 -3.20
C PHE A 25 -18.12 31.55 -2.81
N VAL A 26 -18.11 30.64 -3.79
CA VAL A 26 -17.99 29.22 -3.53
C VAL A 26 -16.61 28.99 -2.96
N ASN A 27 -16.49 29.00 -1.63
CA ASN A 27 -15.32 28.47 -0.96
C ASN A 27 -15.20 26.99 -1.37
N PRO A 28 -14.14 26.57 -2.08
CA PRO A 28 -13.89 25.15 -2.23
C PRO A 28 -13.56 24.63 -0.83
N VAL A 29 -14.48 23.90 -0.21
CA VAL A 29 -14.18 23.09 0.96
C VAL A 29 -13.13 22.10 0.50
N GLN A 30 -11.86 22.38 0.79
CA GLN A 30 -10.76 21.47 0.59
C GLN A 30 -11.05 20.25 1.46
N ALA A 31 -11.56 19.17 0.86
CA ALA A 31 -11.82 17.93 1.58
C ALA A 31 -10.49 17.48 2.22
N ALA A 32 -10.42 17.53 3.55
CA ALA A 32 -9.31 16.97 4.28
C ALA A 32 -9.23 15.48 3.93
N THR A 33 -8.20 15.09 3.18
CA THR A 33 -7.99 13.69 2.80
C THR A 33 -7.54 12.93 4.04
N THR A 34 -8.49 12.31 4.71
CA THR A 34 -8.19 11.43 5.83
C THR A 34 -7.39 10.22 5.32
N LEU A 35 -6.30 9.90 6.01
CA LEU A 35 -5.51 8.72 5.65
C LEU A 35 -6.36 7.45 5.85
N PRO A 36 -6.21 6.44 4.98
CA PRO A 36 -6.93 5.19 5.14
C PRO A 36 -6.47 4.44 6.40
N LYS A 37 -7.37 3.65 7.00
CA LYS A 37 -6.99 2.68 8.03
C LYS A 37 -6.10 1.59 7.42
N SER A 38 -5.15 1.09 8.20
CA SER A 38 -4.28 -0.01 7.79
C SER A 38 -5.01 -1.36 7.87
N PRO A 39 -4.71 -2.32 6.98
CA PRO A 39 -5.36 -3.64 6.97
C PRO A 39 -5.25 -4.41 8.30
N TRP A 40 -4.11 -4.32 8.98
CA TRP A 40 -3.86 -5.01 10.25
C TRP A 40 -4.56 -4.35 11.44
N GLN A 41 -4.97 -3.08 11.35
CA GLN A 41 -5.82 -2.42 12.35
C GLN A 41 -7.31 -2.51 12.00
N SER A 42 -7.67 -2.53 10.71
CA SER A 42 -9.07 -2.51 10.28
C SER A 42 -9.73 -3.89 10.31
N HIS A 43 -8.95 -4.96 10.20
CA HIS A 43 -9.44 -6.33 10.32
C HIS A 43 -9.17 -6.88 11.71
N ALA A 44 -10.05 -7.75 12.20
CA ALA A 44 -9.78 -8.49 13.44
C ALA A 44 -8.45 -9.26 13.36
N SER A 45 -7.76 -9.50 14.46
CA SER A 45 -6.61 -10.41 14.44
C SER A 45 -7.02 -11.82 13.99
N LEU A 46 -6.07 -12.56 13.41
CA LEU A 46 -6.19 -13.98 13.14
C LEU A 46 -5.84 -14.76 14.40
N LYS A 47 -6.58 -15.82 14.68
CA LYS A 47 -6.13 -16.83 15.63
C LYS A 47 -4.98 -17.61 15.01
N SER A 48 -4.06 -18.09 15.83
CA SER A 48 -2.94 -18.91 15.38
C SER A 48 -3.35 -20.19 14.63
N SER A 49 -4.54 -20.74 14.89
CA SER A 49 -5.12 -21.87 14.12
C SER A 49 -5.58 -21.50 12.70
N GLN A 50 -5.70 -20.21 12.38
CA GLN A 50 -6.13 -19.72 11.07
C GLN A 50 -4.95 -19.43 10.12
N VAL A 51 -3.71 -19.66 10.58
CA VAL A 51 -2.49 -19.47 9.79
C VAL A 51 -1.65 -20.74 9.82
N SER A 52 -0.62 -20.81 8.98
CA SER A 52 0.31 -21.94 9.03
C SER A 52 1.05 -21.94 10.37
N PRO A 53 1.21 -23.10 11.04
CA PRO A 53 1.97 -23.19 12.30
C PRO A 53 3.42 -22.73 12.15
N ILE A 54 3.94 -22.70 10.91
CA ILE A 54 5.28 -22.21 10.58
C ILE A 54 5.48 -20.76 11.02
N TYR A 55 4.45 -19.90 10.96
CA TYR A 55 4.59 -18.51 11.42
C TYR A 55 5.00 -18.43 12.88
N GLN A 56 4.30 -19.16 13.76
CA GLN A 56 4.66 -19.19 15.18
C GLN A 56 6.01 -19.86 15.41
N GLN A 57 6.29 -20.96 14.72
CA GLN A 57 7.57 -21.67 14.85
C GLN A 57 8.74 -20.76 14.51
N GLN A 58 8.64 -20.02 13.41
CA GLN A 58 9.68 -19.12 12.93
C GLN A 58 9.77 -17.85 13.78
N TRP A 59 8.64 -17.27 14.20
CA TRP A 59 8.62 -16.12 15.10
C TRP A 59 9.27 -16.41 16.46
N ARG A 60 9.04 -17.60 17.04
CA ARG A 60 9.68 -18.01 18.30
C ARG A 60 11.21 -18.07 18.21
N GLN A 61 11.75 -18.28 17.02
CA GLN A 61 13.19 -18.37 16.74
C GLN A 61 13.79 -17.03 16.28
N SER A 62 12.96 -16.01 16.06
CA SER A 62 13.38 -14.68 15.62
C SER A 62 14.04 -13.89 16.74
N ASP A 63 15.09 -13.14 16.43
CA ASP A 63 15.65 -12.13 17.34
C ASP A 63 14.65 -10.99 17.59
N TYR A 64 13.70 -10.82 16.66
CA TYR A 64 12.70 -9.75 16.66
C TYR A 64 11.31 -10.22 17.10
N LYS A 65 11.24 -11.19 18.01
CA LYS A 65 9.96 -11.72 18.54
C LYS A 65 9.10 -10.68 19.28
N TYR A 66 9.62 -9.50 19.60
CA TYR A 66 8.81 -8.39 20.09
C TYR A 66 7.94 -7.74 18.99
N CYS A 67 8.27 -7.96 17.71
CA CYS A 67 7.42 -7.57 16.59
C CYS A 67 6.29 -8.58 16.40
N PRO A 68 5.04 -8.11 16.16
CA PRO A 68 3.90 -9.00 16.01
C PRO A 68 4.02 -9.86 14.75
N ILE A 69 3.35 -11.01 14.74
CA ILE A 69 3.23 -11.78 13.50
C ILE A 69 2.22 -11.08 12.58
N LEU A 70 2.62 -10.85 11.32
CA LEU A 70 1.71 -10.47 10.23
C LEU A 70 1.60 -11.63 9.26
N ALA A 71 0.36 -12.04 8.96
CA ALA A 71 0.09 -13.17 8.09
C ALA A 71 -1.21 -12.99 7.30
N ILE A 72 -1.36 -13.84 6.28
CA ILE A 72 -2.60 -14.04 5.53
C ILE A 72 -3.25 -15.33 6.04
N ALA A 73 -4.56 -15.30 6.26
CA ALA A 73 -5.32 -16.49 6.69
C ALA A 73 -5.16 -17.65 5.69
N ASN A 74 -5.04 -18.89 6.17
CA ASN A 74 -4.84 -20.08 5.34
C ASN A 74 -5.85 -20.19 4.20
N HIS A 75 -7.13 -19.94 4.49
CA HIS A 75 -8.24 -20.04 3.53
C HIS A 75 -8.58 -18.71 2.84
N SER A 76 -7.69 -17.72 2.87
CA SER A 76 -7.87 -16.49 2.10
C SER A 76 -7.87 -16.79 0.60
N SER A 77 -8.76 -16.12 -0.15
CA SER A 77 -8.80 -16.17 -1.62
C SER A 77 -7.53 -15.66 -2.29
N ILE A 78 -6.67 -14.93 -1.56
CA ILE A 78 -5.38 -14.46 -2.05
C ILE A 78 -4.34 -15.58 -2.09
N ASN A 79 -4.46 -16.60 -1.22
CA ASN A 79 -3.57 -17.73 -1.28
C ASN A 79 -3.89 -18.59 -2.51
N ILE A 80 -2.87 -18.89 -3.30
CA ILE A 80 -2.99 -19.86 -4.37
C ILE A 80 -3.30 -21.23 -3.75
N LYS A 81 -4.36 -21.91 -4.20
CA LYS A 81 -4.85 -23.17 -3.59
C LYS A 81 -3.78 -24.25 -3.43
N THR A 82 -2.80 -24.30 -4.33
CA THR A 82 -1.72 -25.30 -4.32
C THR A 82 -0.47 -24.83 -3.55
N ALA A 83 -0.50 -23.63 -2.99
CA ALA A 83 0.62 -23.06 -2.27
C ALA A 83 0.91 -23.82 -0.98
N GLN A 84 2.19 -24.07 -0.75
CA GLN A 84 2.68 -24.74 0.45
C GLN A 84 3.51 -23.76 1.27
N PRO A 85 3.07 -23.40 2.50
CA PRO A 85 3.88 -22.56 3.37
C PRO A 85 5.13 -23.32 3.83
N ARG A 86 6.25 -22.61 3.94
CA ARG A 86 7.53 -23.13 4.37
C ARG A 86 8.33 -22.04 5.10
N ALA A 87 9.11 -22.44 6.09
CA ALA A 87 10.15 -21.59 6.65
C ALA A 87 11.13 -21.13 5.55
N ALA A 88 11.42 -19.84 5.46
CA ALA A 88 12.42 -19.30 4.57
C ALA A 88 13.56 -18.68 5.37
N ASN A 89 14.80 -18.88 4.89
CA ASN A 89 15.97 -18.33 5.55
C ASN A 89 15.91 -16.80 5.46
N PHE A 90 16.00 -16.14 6.60
CA PHE A 90 16.02 -14.69 6.70
C PHE A 90 16.88 -14.31 7.91
N SER A 91 17.87 -13.43 7.71
CA SER A 91 18.88 -13.14 8.73
C SER A 91 18.28 -12.36 9.90
N GLY A 92 18.45 -12.87 11.13
CA GLY A 92 18.01 -12.29 12.41
C GLY A 92 16.49 -12.29 12.65
N GLY A 93 15.70 -12.22 11.57
CA GLY A 93 14.24 -12.24 11.65
C GLY A 93 13.63 -13.60 11.37
N PHE A 94 12.42 -13.57 10.82
CA PHE A 94 11.72 -14.78 10.42
C PHE A 94 11.07 -14.57 9.06
N ALA A 95 10.95 -15.63 8.26
CA ALA A 95 10.22 -15.56 7.00
C ALA A 95 9.38 -16.81 6.76
N VAL A 96 8.17 -16.58 6.26
CA VAL A 96 7.31 -17.64 5.74
C VAL A 96 7.09 -17.39 4.26
N ALA A 97 7.53 -18.35 3.46
CA ALA A 97 7.38 -18.36 2.02
C ALA A 97 6.33 -19.39 1.61
N TYR A 98 5.66 -19.14 0.49
CA TYR A 98 4.72 -20.05 -0.13
C TYR A 98 5.31 -20.56 -1.44
N ASP A 99 5.53 -21.86 -1.53
CA ASP A 99 6.02 -22.53 -2.72
C ASP A 99 4.84 -23.02 -3.57
N LEU A 100 4.91 -22.90 -4.89
CA LEU A 100 3.92 -23.46 -5.82
C LEU A 100 4.49 -24.70 -6.50
N LYS A 101 3.79 -25.83 -6.42
CA LYS A 101 4.22 -27.07 -7.09
C LYS A 101 4.19 -26.97 -8.62
N ASN A 102 3.27 -26.20 -9.17
CA ASN A 102 3.15 -25.96 -10.60
C ASN A 102 2.72 -24.51 -10.86
N PHE A 103 3.62 -23.75 -11.48
CA PHE A 103 3.39 -22.41 -11.99
C PHE A 103 3.99 -22.34 -13.40
N LYS A 104 3.13 -22.19 -14.41
CA LYS A 104 3.52 -22.20 -15.83
C LYS A 104 4.35 -23.44 -16.23
N GLY A 105 3.94 -24.62 -15.74
CA GLY A 105 4.55 -25.91 -16.11
C GLY A 105 5.78 -26.31 -15.28
N ARG A 106 6.18 -25.52 -14.27
CA ARG A 106 7.32 -25.83 -13.40
C ARG A 106 7.07 -25.45 -11.95
N PRO A 107 7.78 -26.04 -10.97
CA PRO A 107 7.73 -25.58 -9.59
C PRO A 107 8.25 -24.14 -9.45
N LEU A 108 7.65 -23.37 -8.55
CA LEU A 108 8.10 -22.03 -8.19
C LEU A 108 8.28 -21.94 -6.68
N ARG A 109 9.54 -21.99 -6.24
CA ARG A 109 9.91 -21.82 -4.83
C ARG A 109 9.85 -20.34 -4.46
N SER A 110 9.43 -20.05 -3.23
CA SER A 110 9.27 -18.69 -2.69
C SER A 110 8.43 -17.80 -3.59
N ALA A 111 7.34 -18.34 -4.14
CA ALA A 111 6.47 -17.66 -5.09
C ALA A 111 5.92 -16.35 -4.49
N TYR A 112 5.65 -16.34 -3.19
CA TYR A 112 5.35 -15.16 -2.41
C TYR A 112 5.63 -15.41 -0.93
N GLY A 113 5.62 -14.38 -0.10
CA GLY A 113 5.79 -14.55 1.34
C GLY A 113 5.88 -13.24 2.12
N VAL A 114 6.07 -13.42 3.43
CA VAL A 114 6.19 -12.35 4.42
C VAL A 114 7.40 -12.65 5.30
N ALA A 115 8.24 -11.66 5.54
CA ALA A 115 9.35 -11.73 6.45
C ALA A 115 9.34 -10.55 7.42
N ASN A 116 9.57 -10.82 8.71
CA ASN A 116 9.95 -9.78 9.64
C ASN A 116 11.45 -9.55 9.52
N ALA A 117 11.84 -8.28 9.37
CA ALA A 117 13.20 -7.84 9.14
C ALA A 117 13.73 -6.93 10.25
N GLY A 118 13.16 -7.05 11.45
CA GLY A 118 13.55 -6.27 12.63
C GLY A 118 12.83 -4.94 12.71
N THR A 119 13.59 -3.89 12.98
CA THR A 119 13.08 -2.54 13.17
C THR A 119 13.76 -1.56 12.24
N THR A 120 13.00 -0.61 11.72
CA THR A 120 13.53 0.49 10.92
C THR A 120 12.62 1.69 11.04
N SER A 121 12.98 2.79 10.39
CA SER A 121 12.11 3.95 10.26
C SER A 121 11.81 4.24 8.78
N LYS A 122 10.67 4.90 8.52
CA LYS A 122 10.25 5.25 7.15
C LYS A 122 11.34 6.01 6.37
N ARG A 123 12.12 6.86 7.03
CA ARG A 123 13.20 7.66 6.41
C ARG A 123 14.37 6.80 5.90
N ASP A 124 14.57 5.62 6.49
CA ASP A 124 15.68 4.73 6.15
C ASP A 124 15.31 3.75 5.02
N LEU A 125 14.03 3.73 4.62
CA LEU A 125 13.57 2.87 3.53
C LEU A 125 14.06 3.37 2.17
N TYR A 126 14.22 2.43 1.24
CA TYR A 126 14.48 2.75 -0.16
C TYR A 126 13.38 3.66 -0.73
N GLN A 127 13.76 4.85 -1.19
CA GLN A 127 12.82 5.87 -1.66
C GLN A 127 12.64 5.88 -3.18
N GLY A 128 13.28 5.01 -3.97
CA GLY A 128 13.21 5.13 -5.42
C GLY A 128 11.95 4.52 -6.06
N TRP A 129 11.11 3.82 -5.30
CA TRP A 129 9.85 3.29 -5.83
C TRP A 129 8.74 4.34 -5.83
N ALA A 130 7.99 4.40 -6.93
CA ALA A 130 6.91 5.37 -7.09
C ALA A 130 5.74 5.12 -6.13
N TYR A 131 5.39 3.86 -5.87
CA TYR A 131 4.29 3.51 -4.98
C TYR A 131 4.68 3.72 -3.52
N ARG A 132 3.93 4.57 -2.83
CA ARG A 132 4.08 4.88 -1.40
C ARG A 132 2.69 5.10 -0.81
N LYS A 133 2.43 4.51 0.35
CA LYS A 133 1.14 4.61 1.04
C LYS A 133 1.36 4.81 2.53
N ASN A 134 0.79 5.89 3.06
CA ASN A 134 0.69 6.12 4.51
C ASN A 134 -0.69 5.68 4.99
N TYR A 135 -0.77 5.22 6.22
CA TYR A 135 -2.02 4.88 6.88
C TYR A 135 -2.24 5.75 8.13
N ALA A 136 -3.49 5.83 8.58
CA ALA A 136 -3.89 6.66 9.72
C ALA A 136 -3.24 6.26 11.05
N ASP A 137 -2.83 4.99 11.20
CA ASP A 137 -2.14 4.49 12.40
C ASP A 137 -0.65 4.87 12.45
N GLY A 138 -0.13 5.56 11.42
CA GLY A 138 1.28 5.93 11.28
C GLY A 138 2.13 4.90 10.53
N SER A 139 1.55 3.76 10.14
CA SER A 139 2.25 2.77 9.34
C SER A 139 2.44 3.21 7.89
N TYR A 140 3.42 2.61 7.23
CA TYR A 140 3.87 3.01 5.91
C TYR A 140 4.23 1.79 5.04
N VAL A 141 3.81 1.84 3.77
CA VAL A 141 4.18 0.87 2.75
C VAL A 141 4.80 1.57 1.55
N THR A 142 5.91 1.06 1.05
CA THR A 142 6.40 1.32 -0.31
C THR A 142 6.62 0.01 -1.04
N LEU A 143 6.43 -0.02 -2.36
CA LEU A 143 6.65 -1.24 -3.14
C LEU A 143 7.13 -0.94 -4.54
N GLY A 144 7.85 -1.91 -5.10
CA GLY A 144 8.31 -1.89 -6.48
C GLY A 144 9.01 -3.20 -6.81
N ARG A 145 9.85 -3.19 -7.84
CA ARG A 145 10.65 -4.36 -8.17
C ARG A 145 11.91 -4.40 -7.33
N GLU A 146 12.20 -5.58 -6.80
CA GLU A 146 13.41 -5.85 -6.03
C GLU A 146 14.66 -5.40 -6.79
N GLY A 147 15.51 -4.62 -6.12
CA GLY A 147 16.74 -4.06 -6.72
C GLY A 147 16.53 -3.12 -7.91
N ASN A 148 15.31 -2.59 -8.12
CA ASN A 148 14.88 -1.91 -9.35
C ASN A 148 15.07 -2.74 -10.63
N ASN A 149 15.20 -4.06 -10.51
CA ASN A 149 15.38 -4.93 -11.65
C ASN A 149 14.01 -5.11 -12.35
N PRO A 150 13.85 -4.75 -13.64
CA PRO A 150 12.60 -4.98 -14.39
C PRO A 150 12.12 -6.44 -14.41
N GLN A 151 13.03 -7.40 -14.24
CA GLN A 151 12.74 -8.83 -14.15
C GLN A 151 12.65 -9.34 -12.71
N GLY A 152 12.99 -8.50 -11.73
CA GLY A 152 12.91 -8.82 -10.32
C GLY A 152 11.46 -9.06 -9.87
N LYS A 153 11.32 -9.83 -8.78
CA LYS A 153 10.05 -10.03 -8.10
C LYS A 153 9.54 -8.70 -7.55
N MET A 154 8.24 -8.64 -7.30
CA MET A 154 7.65 -7.52 -6.58
C MET A 154 7.99 -7.64 -5.10
N LEU A 155 8.38 -6.51 -4.50
CA LEU A 155 8.77 -6.39 -3.10
C LEU A 155 8.12 -5.16 -2.50
N ALA A 156 7.59 -5.30 -1.30
CA ALA A 156 7.11 -4.22 -0.48
C ALA A 156 7.87 -4.16 0.83
N TYR A 157 8.15 -2.93 1.25
CA TYR A 157 8.63 -2.57 2.57
C TYR A 157 7.48 -2.01 3.37
N LEU A 158 7.15 -2.68 4.47
CA LEU A 158 6.14 -2.27 5.42
C LEU A 158 6.81 -1.91 6.75
N VAL A 159 6.57 -0.70 7.22
CA VAL A 159 6.95 -0.26 8.57
C VAL A 159 5.69 0.02 9.36
N LEU A 160 5.53 -0.70 10.48
CA LEU A 160 4.47 -0.46 11.44
C LEU A 160 4.77 0.78 12.29
N ASN A 161 3.76 1.31 12.97
CA ASN A 161 3.89 2.50 13.79
C ASN A 161 4.83 2.32 15.00
N ASN A 162 5.03 1.09 15.44
CA ASN A 162 6.01 0.72 16.47
C ASN A 162 7.43 0.45 15.91
N GLY A 163 7.68 0.75 14.62
CA GLY A 163 8.97 0.58 13.97
C GLY A 163 9.26 -0.82 13.43
N CYS A 164 8.39 -1.80 13.67
CA CYS A 164 8.58 -3.16 13.14
C CYS A 164 8.54 -3.17 11.60
N PHE A 165 9.54 -3.82 11.01
CA PHE A 165 9.82 -3.80 9.58
C PHE A 165 9.54 -5.16 8.95
N TYR A 166 8.87 -5.16 7.79
CA TYR A 166 8.54 -6.36 7.05
C TYR A 166 8.87 -6.22 5.57
N ASN A 167 9.42 -7.32 5.03
CA ASN A 167 9.57 -7.55 3.61
C ASN A 167 8.43 -8.46 3.14
N ILE A 168 7.63 -8.01 2.17
CA ILE A 168 6.54 -8.79 1.60
C ILE A 168 6.81 -8.89 0.11
N TRP A 169 6.80 -10.10 -0.45
CA TRP A 169 7.15 -10.29 -1.86
C TRP A 169 6.14 -11.14 -2.62
N SER A 170 6.12 -10.94 -3.93
CA SER A 170 5.43 -11.82 -4.87
C SER A 170 6.16 -11.87 -6.20
N GLN A 171 6.41 -13.09 -6.66
CA GLN A 171 6.86 -13.39 -8.03
C GLN A 171 5.69 -13.48 -9.02
N LEU A 172 4.44 -13.40 -8.54
CA LEU A 172 3.25 -13.62 -9.36
C LEU A 172 2.85 -12.36 -10.12
N SER A 173 2.65 -11.24 -9.42
CA SER A 173 2.39 -9.93 -10.01
C SER A 173 2.42 -8.82 -8.95
N SER A 174 2.44 -7.57 -9.41
CA SER A 174 2.23 -6.39 -8.54
C SER A 174 0.84 -6.41 -7.89
N GLU A 175 -0.17 -6.83 -8.65
CA GLU A 175 -1.54 -6.95 -8.14
C GLU A 175 -1.66 -7.98 -7.03
N HIS A 176 -1.01 -9.14 -7.17
CA HIS A 176 -0.98 -10.16 -6.13
C HIS A 176 -0.30 -9.62 -4.86
N LEU A 177 0.83 -8.90 -4.97
CA LEU A 177 1.49 -8.29 -3.82
C LEU A 177 0.57 -7.26 -3.11
N GLN A 178 -0.12 -6.41 -3.86
CA GLN A 178 -1.04 -5.43 -3.28
C GLN A 178 -2.23 -6.11 -2.59
N LYS A 179 -2.77 -7.17 -3.19
CA LYS A 179 -3.81 -8.01 -2.58
C LYS A 179 -3.33 -8.68 -1.29
N MET A 180 -2.09 -9.18 -1.27
CA MET A 180 -1.48 -9.72 -0.05
C MET A 180 -1.43 -8.66 1.06
N ILE A 181 -0.92 -7.47 0.77
CA ILE A 181 -0.82 -6.36 1.75
C ILE A 181 -2.20 -6.01 2.30
N ALA A 182 -3.22 -5.93 1.44
CA ALA A 182 -4.60 -5.64 1.83
C ALA A 182 -5.23 -6.72 2.73
N HIS A 183 -4.68 -7.93 2.77
CA HIS A 183 -5.17 -9.05 3.59
C HIS A 183 -4.27 -9.40 4.77
N LEU A 184 -3.18 -8.65 4.99
CA LEU A 184 -2.33 -8.84 6.16
C LEU A 184 -3.09 -8.46 7.43
N ARG A 185 -3.01 -9.34 8.42
CA ARG A 185 -3.63 -9.22 9.73
C ARG A 185 -2.62 -9.60 10.80
N TYR A 186 -2.74 -9.00 11.98
CA TYR A 186 -2.02 -9.50 13.15
C TYR A 186 -2.45 -10.92 13.48
N VAL A 187 -1.54 -11.72 14.03
CA VAL A 187 -1.85 -13.06 14.56
C VAL A 187 -1.71 -13.05 16.07
N ASN A 188 -2.74 -13.58 16.75
CA ASN A 188 -2.81 -13.77 18.19
C ASN A 188 -2.79 -15.26 18.55
#